data_AF-A0A6H1TUM7-F1
#
_entry.id   AF-A0A6H1TUM7-F1
#
_cell.length_a   1.000
_cell.length_b   1.000
_cell.length_c   1.000
_cell.angle_alpha   90.00
_cell.angle_beta   90.00
_cell.angle_gamma   90.00
#
_symmetry.space_group_name_H-M   'P 1'
#
loop_
_entity.id
_entity.type
_entity.pdbx_description
1 polymer ?
#
loop_
_entity_poly.entity_id
_entity_poly.type
_entity_poly.pdbx_seq_one_letter_code
_entity_poly.pdbx_strand_id
1 'polypeptide(L)' 'MLSNSQIQEVFINASLSQKVTHREWNLLQHLMQAPLNQEEKRMIRRIVHSVDRGWFSLVAS' A
#
# COMPACT_ATOMS: atom_id res chain seq x y z
N MET A 1 -5.83 -16.89 -0.02
CA MET A 1 -4.81 -16.18 -0.83
C MET A 1 -5.32 -14.77 -1.07
N LEU A 2 -4.60 -13.74 -0.60
CA LEU A 2 -4.90 -12.36 -0.99
C LEU A 2 -4.54 -12.25 -2.48
N SER A 3 -5.49 -11.84 -3.32
CA SER A 3 -5.27 -11.80 -4.76
C SER A 3 -4.43 -10.58 -5.14
N ASN A 4 -3.51 -10.76 -6.08
CA ASN A 4 -2.64 -9.73 -6.68
C ASN A 4 -3.39 -8.40 -6.99
N SER A 5 -4.69 -8.52 -7.31
CA SER A 5 -5.64 -7.41 -7.50
C SER A 5 -5.70 -6.40 -6.35
N GLN A 6 -5.59 -6.82 -5.10
CA GLN A 6 -5.81 -5.93 -3.95
C GLN A 6 -4.65 -4.95 -3.74
N ILE A 7 -3.40 -5.38 -3.94
CA ILE A 7 -2.22 -4.49 -3.83
C ILE A 7 -2.28 -3.43 -4.93
N GLN A 8 -2.63 -3.83 -6.14
CA GLN A 8 -2.77 -2.93 -7.28
C GLN A 8 -3.87 -1.90 -7.05
N GLU A 9 -5.03 -2.32 -6.53
CA GLU A 9 -6.14 -1.41 -6.22
C GLU A 9 -5.75 -0.38 -5.16
N VAL A 10 -5.13 -0.80 -4.06
CA VAL A 10 -4.61 0.12 -3.02
C VAL A 10 -3.58 1.07 -3.62
N PHE A 11 -2.68 0.58 -4.47
CA PHE A 11 -1.68 1.41 -5.12
C PHE A 11 -2.30 2.47 -6.04
N ILE A 12 -3.28 2.10 -6.86
CA ILE A 12 -3.99 3.02 -7.76
C ILE A 12 -4.74 4.06 -6.93
N ASN A 13 -5.54 3.63 -5.96
CA ASN A 13 -6.35 4.53 -5.13
C ASN A 13 -5.48 5.49 -4.32
N ALA A 14 -4.40 5.00 -3.71
CA ALA A 14 -3.47 5.83 -2.96
C ALA A 14 -2.73 6.82 -3.87
N SER A 15 -2.35 6.43 -5.08
CA SER A 15 -1.67 7.31 -6.03
C SER A 15 -2.58 8.43 -6.54
N LEU A 16 -3.87 8.13 -6.76
CA LEU A 16 -4.86 9.10 -7.21
C LEU A 16 -5.31 10.05 -6.11
N SER A 17 -5.52 9.52 -4.90
CA SER A 17 -6.07 10.30 -3.78
C SER A 17 -5.02 10.90 -2.85
N GLN A 18 -3.78 10.42 -2.93
CA GLN A 18 -2.70 10.69 -1.96
C GLN A 18 -3.10 10.35 -0.52
N LYS A 19 -4.03 9.40 -0.35
CA LYS A 19 -4.55 8.95 0.93
C LYS A 19 -4.44 7.44 1.04
N VAL A 20 -4.15 6.96 2.25
CA VAL A 20 -4.13 5.55 2.60
C VAL A 20 -4.93 5.40 3.89
N THR A 21 -5.91 4.51 3.92
CA THR A 21 -6.66 4.23 5.15
C THR A 21 -5.81 3.42 6.13
N HIS A 22 -6.13 3.48 7.44
CA HIS A 22 -5.46 2.65 8.45
C HIS A 22 -5.58 1.15 8.14
N ARG A 23 -6.72 0.71 7.59
CA ARG A 23 -6.92 -0.68 7.16
C ARG A 23 -5.95 -1.08 6.04
N GLU A 24 -5.84 -0.25 5.01
CA GLU A 24 -4.91 -0.50 3.89
C GLU A 24 -3.46 -0.44 4.36
N TRP A 25 -3.13 0.49 5.26
CA TRP A 25 -1.80 0.58 5.85
C TRP A 25 -1.42 -0.71 6.56
N ASN A 26 -2.29 -1.24 7.43
CA ASN A 26 -2.05 -2.49 8.14
C ASN A 26 -1.91 -3.68 7.20
N LEU A 27 -2.72 -3.72 6.13
CA LEU A 27 -2.61 -4.72 5.07
C LEU A 27 -1.23 -4.66 4.40
N LEU A 28 -0.79 -3.47 3.99
CA LEU A 28 0.51 -3.27 3.34
C LEU A 28 1.68 -3.68 4.24
N GLN A 29 1.62 -3.33 5.53
CA GLN A 29 2.63 -3.72 6.52
C GLN A 29 2.72 -5.24 6.70
N HIS A 30 1.57 -5.93 6.78
CA HIS A 30 1.55 -7.39 6.84
C HIS A 30 2.10 -8.04 5.57
N LEU A 31 1.72 -7.49 4.41
CA LEU A 31 2.14 -7.98 3.10
C LEU A 31 3.65 -7.82 2.83
N MET A 32 4.36 -6.91 3.51
CA MET A 32 5.82 -6.81 3.37
C MET A 32 6.57 -8.10 3.74
N GLN A 33 5.98 -8.94 4.61
CA GLN A 33 6.56 -10.21 5.03
C GLN A 33 6.10 -11.40 4.16
N ALA A 34 5.15 -11.18 3.25
CA ALA A 34 4.59 -12.22 2.41
C ALA A 34 5.52 -12.57 1.22
N PRO A 35 5.42 -13.80 0.65
CA PRO A 35 6.16 -14.21 -0.53
C PRO A 35 5.59 -13.55 -1.81
N LEU A 36 5.77 -12.24 -1.92
CA LEU A 36 5.32 -11.44 -3.06
C LEU A 36 6.36 -11.40 -4.19
N ASN A 37 5.87 -11.18 -5.41
CA ASN A 37 6.71 -10.94 -6.57
C ASN A 37 7.41 -9.57 -6.47
N GLN A 38 8.35 -9.30 -7.38
CA GLN A 38 9.16 -8.08 -7.33
C GLN A 38 8.36 -6.81 -7.60
N GLU A 39 7.32 -6.88 -8.43
CA GLU A 39 6.47 -5.74 -8.77
C GLU A 39 5.61 -5.33 -7.57
N GLU A 40 4.96 -6.29 -6.93
CA GLU A 40 4.18 -6.11 -5.70
C GLU A 40 5.03 -5.49 -4.58
N LYS A 41 6.23 -6.04 -4.36
CA LYS A 41 7.18 -5.49 -3.37
C LYS A 41 7.54 -4.04 -3.67
N ARG A 42 7.73 -3.68 -4.95
CA ARG A 42 8.00 -2.29 -5.36
C ARG A 42 6.79 -1.40 -5.12
N MET A 43 5.58 -1.83 -5.44
CA MET A 43 4.35 -1.07 -5.20
C MET A 43 4.17 -0.77 -3.72
N ILE A 44 4.25 -1.80 -2.86
CA ILE A 44 4.11 -1.64 -1.40
C ILE A 44 5.17 -0.67 -0.86
N ARG A 45 6.45 -0.87 -1.20
CA ARG A 45 7.53 0.02 -0.74
C ARG A 45 7.33 1.47 -1.15
N ARG A 46 6.80 1.72 -2.36
CA ARG A 46 6.51 3.09 -2.81
C ARG A 46 5.43 3.75 -1.95
N ILE A 47 4.33 3.04 -1.65
CA ILE A 47 3.28 3.59 -0.78
C ILE A 47 3.83 3.84 0.62
N VAL A 48 4.53 2.87 1.21
CA VAL A 48 5.13 2.99 2.54
C VAL A 48 6.06 4.20 2.61
N HIS A 49 6.96 4.34 1.64
CA HIS A 49 7.87 5.47 1.61
C HIS A 49 7.16 6.81 1.40
N SER A 50 6.12 6.86 0.56
CA SER A 50 5.31 8.07 0.37
C SER A 50 4.59 8.50 1.66
N VAL A 51 4.10 7.54 2.46
CA VAL A 51 3.50 7.83 3.77
C VAL A 51 4.56 8.32 4.77
N ASP A 52 5.70 7.65 4.88
CA ASP A 52 6.78 8.04 5.80
C ASP A 52 7.34 9.44 5.50
N ARG A 53 7.33 9.84 4.23
CA ARG A 53 7.75 11.18 3.77
C ARG A 53 6.66 12.24 3.89
N GLY A 54 5.45 11.86 4.30
CA GLY A 54 4.30 12.76 4.39
C GLY A 54 3.72 13.17 3.04
N TRP A 55 4.07 12.48 1.95
CA TRP A 55 3.45 12.71 0.63
C TRP A 55 2.04 12.13 0.57
N PHE A 56 1.82 11.00 1.25
CA PHE A 56 0.48 10.42 1.40
C PHE A 56 0.01 10.58 2.85
N SER A 57 -1.27 10.90 3.01
CA SER A 57 -1.90 11.06 4.32
C SER A 57 -2.54 9.75 4.79
N LEU A 58 -2.33 9.40 6.05
CA LEU A 58 -2.98 8.27 6.70
C LEU A 58 -4.33 8.72 7.26
N VAL A 59 -5.43 8.16 6.75
CA VAL A 59 -6.81 8.58 7.09
C VAL A 59 -7.60 7.47 7.78
N ALA A 60 -8.62 7.85 8.55
CA ALA A 60 -9.57 6.89 9.10
C ALA A 60 -10.28 6.13 7.96
N SER A 61 -10.66 4.87 8.24
CA SER A 61 -11.39 3.99 7.32
C SER A 61 -12.84 4.42 7.12
#